data_AF-A0A6N9P0N3-F1
#
_entry.id   AF-A0A6N9P0N3-F1
#
_cell.length_a   1.000
_cell.length_b   1.000
_cell.length_c   1.000
_cell.angle_alpha   90.00
_cell.angle_beta   90.00
_cell.angle_gamma   90.00
#
_symmetry.space_group_name_H-M   'P 1'
#
loop_
_entity.id
_entity.type
_entity.pdbx_description
1 polymer ?
#
loop_
_entity_poly.entity_id
_entity_poly.type
_entity_poly.pdbx_seq_one_letter_code
_entity_poly.pdbx_strand_id
1 'polypeptide(L)'
;MPHFDAMIQQKILLKRKLLQNQAVVNLLCNVGNNVVEFENIRTGSKSPAASLIKTHFYVPDTQTVDKNFITMRSRVVYTDSNVVKETGITVYIICNEHQIDLLQGSRADLLADEVDCILNNGEEPLFGLGGIVLSTADEVQFNEGYSGWQIPYITHERNRSAELL
;
A
#
# COMPACT_ATOMS: atom_id res chain seq x y z
N MET A 1 -3.30 -9.11 -22.14
CA MET A 1 -2.74 -7.78 -21.77
C MET A 1 -1.40 -8.04 -21.08
N PRO A 2 -0.30 -7.32 -21.34
CA PRO A 2 0.96 -7.57 -20.65
C PRO A 2 0.75 -7.42 -19.14
N HIS A 3 1.03 -8.45 -18.36
CA HIS A 3 0.72 -8.47 -16.92
C HIS A 3 1.36 -7.30 -16.16
N PHE A 4 2.54 -6.85 -16.59
CA PHE A 4 3.21 -5.67 -16.02
C PHE A 4 2.48 -4.35 -16.30
N ASP A 5 1.83 -4.17 -17.45
CA ASP A 5 1.06 -2.96 -17.75
C ASP A 5 -0.17 -2.85 -16.84
N ALA A 6 -0.86 -3.98 -16.61
CA ALA A 6 -1.96 -4.06 -15.66
C ALA A 6 -1.50 -3.66 -14.24
N MET A 7 -0.36 -4.20 -13.80
CA MET A 7 0.24 -3.86 -12.51
C MET A 7 0.61 -2.38 -12.39
N ILE A 8 1.14 -1.78 -13.45
CA ILE A 8 1.45 -0.34 -13.48
C ILE A 8 0.17 0.48 -13.29
N GLN A 9 -0.90 0.16 -14.03
CA GLN A 9 -2.18 0.86 -13.92
C GLN A 9 -2.79 0.72 -12.52
N GLN A 10 -2.75 -0.48 -11.94
CA GLN A 10 -3.25 -0.75 -10.59
C GLN A 10 -2.50 0.08 -9.53
N LYS A 11 -1.18 0.13 -9.58
CA LYS A 11 -0.39 0.97 -8.65
C LYS A 11 -0.67 2.45 -8.81
N ILE A 12 -0.83 2.93 -10.05
CA ILE A 12 -1.20 4.33 -10.32
C ILE A 12 -2.58 4.63 -9.74
N LEU A 13 -3.54 3.72 -9.92
CA LEU A 13 -4.90 3.87 -9.38
C LEU A 13 -4.90 3.84 -7.85
N LEU A 14 -4.17 2.91 -7.23
CA LEU A 14 -4.00 2.85 -5.78
C LEU A 14 -3.37 4.13 -5.24
N LYS A 15 -2.28 4.62 -5.86
CA LYS A 15 -1.65 5.90 -5.48
C LYS A 15 -2.65 7.06 -5.55
N ARG A 16 -3.50 7.12 -6.58
CA ARG A 16 -4.53 8.16 -6.70
C ARG A 16 -5.55 8.09 -5.58
N LYS A 17 -6.07 6.89 -5.27
CA LYS A 17 -7.03 6.69 -4.17
C LYS A 17 -6.43 7.05 -2.81
N LEU A 18 -5.18 6.62 -2.54
CA LEU A 18 -4.45 7.00 -1.33
C LEU A 18 -4.29 8.51 -1.19
N LEU A 19 -3.98 9.21 -2.29
CA LEU A 19 -3.86 10.68 -2.28
C LEU A 19 -5.20 11.39 -2.08
N GLN A 20 -6.32 10.75 -2.42
CA GLN A 20 -7.66 11.31 -2.22
C GLN A 20 -8.21 11.06 -0.81
N ASN A 21 -7.67 10.07 -0.09
CA ASN A 21 -8.08 9.75 1.27
C ASN A 21 -7.45 10.74 2.27
N GLN A 22 -8.32 11.45 3.01
CA GLN A 22 -7.90 12.47 3.98
C GLN A 22 -7.12 11.87 5.16
N ALA A 23 -7.54 10.73 5.69
CA ALA A 23 -6.88 10.06 6.80
C ALA A 23 -5.46 9.65 6.42
N VAL A 24 -5.28 9.02 5.26
CA VAL A 24 -3.96 8.65 4.71
C VAL A 24 -3.07 9.87 4.58
N VAL A 25 -3.55 10.95 3.96
CA VAL A 25 -2.77 12.17 3.76
C VAL A 25 -2.40 12.82 5.10
N ASN A 26 -3.32 12.85 6.06
CA ASN A 26 -3.05 13.40 7.39
C ASN A 26 -2.03 12.57 8.16
N LEU A 27 -2.16 11.25 8.17
CA LEU A 27 -1.24 10.31 8.83
C LEU A 27 0.17 10.36 8.23
N LEU A 28 0.30 10.64 6.93
CA LEU A 28 1.61 10.76 6.29
C LEU A 28 2.30 12.11 6.54
N CYS A 29 1.53 13.20 6.67
CA CYS A 29 2.08 14.56 6.65
C CYS A 29 2.11 15.28 8.00
N ASN A 30 1.27 14.90 8.97
CA ASN A 30 1.30 15.52 10.29
C ASN A 30 2.40 14.90 11.16
N VAL A 31 3.03 15.70 12.03
CA VAL A 31 4.11 15.23 12.93
C VAL A 31 3.66 15.02 14.38
N GLY A 32 2.45 15.45 14.72
CA GLY A 32 1.90 15.28 16.08
C GLY A 32 1.59 13.81 16.41
N ASN A 33 1.32 13.56 17.69
CA ASN A 33 0.95 12.23 18.20
C ASN A 33 -0.55 12.06 18.49
N ASN A 34 -1.37 13.11 18.32
CA ASN A 34 -2.81 13.05 18.50
C ASN A 34 -3.53 13.24 17.16
N VAL A 35 -4.13 12.18 16.63
CA VAL A 35 -4.85 12.22 15.34
C VAL A 35 -6.00 13.23 15.35
N VAL A 36 -6.62 13.47 16.51
CA VAL A 36 -7.74 14.42 16.64
C VAL A 36 -7.30 15.88 16.41
N GLU A 37 -6.01 16.17 16.65
CA GLU A 37 -5.42 17.51 16.47
C GLU A 37 -4.78 17.70 15.09
N PHE A 38 -4.81 16.68 14.24
CA PHE A 38 -4.19 16.76 12.92
C PHE A 38 -4.88 17.79 12.04
N GLU A 39 -4.08 18.62 11.38
CA GLU A 39 -4.57 19.52 10.36
C GLU A 39 -4.96 18.71 9.12
N ASN A 40 -6.07 19.13 8.49
CA ASN A 40 -6.48 18.55 7.20
C ASN A 40 -5.56 19.06 6.09
N ILE A 41 -4.60 18.22 5.74
CA ILE A 41 -3.65 18.50 4.67
C ILE A 41 -4.32 18.30 3.31
N ARG A 42 -3.96 19.15 2.34
CA ARG A 42 -4.51 19.11 0.98
C ARG A 42 -4.37 17.72 0.36
N THR A 43 -5.48 17.16 -0.13
CA THR A 43 -5.53 15.88 -0.86
C THR A 43 -5.33 16.05 -2.37
N GLY A 44 -5.20 14.94 -3.08
CA GLY A 44 -5.07 14.85 -4.52
C GLY A 44 -3.63 14.96 -5.03
N SER A 45 -3.48 15.17 -6.34
CA SER A 45 -2.17 15.18 -7.02
C SER A 45 -1.21 16.28 -6.57
N LYS A 46 -1.74 17.36 -5.97
CA LYS A 46 -0.97 18.48 -5.43
C LYS A 46 -0.72 18.35 -3.91
N SER A 47 -1.05 17.20 -3.32
CA SER A 47 -0.80 16.92 -1.91
C SER A 47 0.71 16.81 -1.64
N PRO A 48 1.22 17.32 -0.49
CA PRO A 48 2.59 17.02 -0.06
C PRO A 48 2.85 15.51 0.11
N ALA A 49 1.80 14.71 0.40
CA ALA A 49 1.88 13.25 0.48
C ALA A 49 2.24 12.58 -0.85
N ALA A 50 2.14 13.27 -2.00
CA ALA A 50 2.49 12.71 -3.31
C ALA A 50 3.96 12.27 -3.41
N SER A 51 4.83 12.91 -2.64
CA SER A 51 6.25 12.57 -2.51
C SER A 51 6.51 11.37 -1.57
N LEU A 52 5.57 11.08 -0.67
CA LEU A 52 5.64 10.05 0.36
C LEU A 52 5.04 8.71 -0.11
N ILE A 53 4.19 8.73 -1.14
CA ILE A 53 3.62 7.53 -1.77
C ILE A 53 4.41 7.15 -3.02
N LYS A 54 5.13 6.03 -2.98
CA LYS A 54 5.96 5.49 -4.08
C LYS A 54 5.29 4.27 -4.72
N THR A 55 5.23 4.26 -6.05
CA THR A 55 4.72 3.11 -6.83
C THR A 55 5.79 2.03 -7.12
N HIS A 56 6.99 2.21 -6.58
CA HIS A 56 8.07 1.23 -6.58
C HIS A 56 8.50 0.97 -5.14
N PHE A 57 9.21 -0.14 -4.93
CA PHE A 57 9.77 -0.46 -3.63
C PHE A 57 10.85 0.56 -3.30
N TYR A 58 10.69 1.23 -2.16
CA TYR A 58 11.58 2.26 -1.67
C TYR A 58 11.72 2.06 -0.17
N VAL A 59 12.95 2.09 0.32
CA VAL A 59 13.24 2.12 1.75
C VAL A 59 13.97 3.45 2.01
N PRO A 60 13.48 4.28 2.93
CA PRO A 60 14.15 5.53 3.26
C PRO A 60 15.47 5.27 3.98
N ASP A 61 16.48 6.08 3.64
CA ASP A 61 17.66 6.26 4.48
C ASP A 61 17.33 7.18 5.67
N THR A 62 18.25 7.31 6.62
CA THR A 62 18.14 8.28 7.73
C THR A 62 17.88 9.68 7.16
N GLN A 63 16.72 10.26 7.48
CA GLN A 63 16.31 11.60 7.02
C GLN A 63 16.60 12.62 8.13
N THR A 64 16.88 13.87 7.75
CA THR A 64 16.96 14.99 8.69
C THR A 64 15.60 15.40 9.26
N VAL A 65 14.53 14.98 8.61
CA VAL A 65 13.14 15.22 9.02
C VAL A 65 12.41 13.89 8.97
N ASP A 66 11.84 13.50 10.10
CA ASP A 66 11.07 12.27 10.25
C ASP A 66 9.87 12.28 9.29
N LYS A 67 9.76 11.22 8.49
CA LYS A 67 8.73 11.07 7.45
C LYS A 67 8.20 9.65 7.45
N ASN A 68 6.95 9.50 7.01
CA ASN A 68 6.33 8.21 6.80
C ASN A 68 6.09 7.99 5.30
N PHE A 69 6.12 6.75 4.85
CA PHE A 69 6.02 6.40 3.44
C PHE A 69 5.06 5.23 3.22
N ILE A 70 4.39 5.25 2.08
CA ILE A 70 3.73 4.06 1.52
C ILE A 70 4.45 3.70 0.23
N THR A 71 4.97 2.48 0.13
CA THR A 71 5.71 2.02 -1.06
C THR A 71 5.14 0.71 -1.59
N MET A 72 5.40 0.39 -2.86
CA MET A 72 4.69 -0.70 -3.54
C MET A 72 5.62 -1.58 -4.36
N ARG A 73 5.56 -2.89 -4.17
CA ARG A 73 6.29 -3.89 -4.99
C ARG A 73 5.31 -4.69 -5.84
N SER A 74 5.64 -4.88 -7.11
CA SER A 74 4.89 -5.84 -7.95
C SER A 74 5.41 -7.24 -7.66
N ARG A 75 4.51 -8.22 -7.67
CA ARG A 75 4.82 -9.64 -7.65
C ARG A 75 4.09 -10.28 -8.82
N VAL A 76 4.84 -10.99 -9.67
CA VAL A 76 4.30 -11.78 -10.78
C VAL A 76 5.02 -13.12 -10.74
N VAL A 77 4.28 -14.20 -10.57
CA VAL A 77 4.80 -15.57 -10.54
C VAL A 77 4.30 -16.31 -11.76
N TYR A 78 5.23 -16.78 -12.58
CA TYR A 78 4.95 -17.65 -13.73
C TYR A 78 4.99 -19.12 -13.30
N THR A 79 4.25 -19.95 -14.01
CA THR A 79 4.51 -21.40 -14.00
C THR A 79 5.67 -21.73 -14.96
N ASP A 80 6.06 -23.01 -15.07
CA ASP A 80 7.04 -23.47 -16.08
C ASP A 80 6.59 -23.22 -17.54
N SER A 81 5.38 -22.68 -17.72
CA SER A 81 4.83 -22.17 -18.97
C SER A 81 4.62 -20.65 -18.88
N ASN A 82 4.50 -19.95 -20.02
CA ASN A 82 4.18 -18.51 -20.07
C ASN A 82 2.80 -18.12 -19.47
N VAL A 83 2.18 -19.02 -18.71
CA VAL A 83 0.96 -18.81 -17.94
C VAL A 83 1.32 -18.25 -16.56
N VAL A 84 0.71 -17.13 -16.22
CA VAL A 84 0.84 -16.51 -14.91
C VAL A 84 0.02 -17.29 -13.89
N LYS A 85 0.67 -17.66 -12.77
CA LYS A 85 0.03 -18.35 -11.65
C LYS A 85 -0.55 -17.36 -10.65
N GLU A 86 0.17 -16.25 -10.44
CA GLU A 86 -0.08 -15.31 -9.36
C GLU A 86 0.38 -13.92 -9.78
N THR A 87 -0.48 -12.92 -9.52
CA THR A 87 -0.07 -11.51 -9.54
C THR A 87 -0.44 -10.87 -8.22
N GLY A 88 0.32 -9.87 -7.80
CA GLY A 88 0.01 -9.16 -6.57
C GLY A 88 0.80 -7.88 -6.38
N ILE A 89 0.26 -6.99 -5.57
CA ILE A 89 0.97 -5.81 -5.07
C ILE A 89 1.28 -6.07 -3.60
N THR A 90 2.54 -5.94 -3.22
CA THR A 90 2.89 -5.81 -1.80
C THR A 90 2.98 -4.33 -1.47
N VAL A 91 2.14 -3.88 -0.53
CA VAL A 91 2.19 -2.52 0.01
C VAL A 91 3.05 -2.53 1.26
N TYR A 92 3.94 -1.56 1.36
CA TYR A 92 4.82 -1.35 2.51
C TYR A 92 4.46 -0.04 3.17
N ILE A 93 4.19 -0.09 4.46
CA ILE A 93 3.97 1.08 5.30
C ILE A 93 5.21 1.23 6.14
N ILE A 94 5.91 2.34 5.94
CA ILE A 94 7.20 2.60 6.56
C ILE A 94 7.04 3.86 7.40
N CYS A 95 7.01 3.70 8.70
CA CYS A 95 6.91 4.78 9.66
C CYS A 95 8.26 5.02 10.34
N ASN A 96 8.56 6.29 10.58
CA ASN A 96 9.70 6.64 11.41
C ASN A 96 9.35 6.34 12.88
N GLU A 97 10.26 5.73 13.62
CA GLU A 97 10.05 5.32 15.02
C GLU A 97 9.67 6.48 15.95
N HIS A 98 10.11 7.72 15.67
CA HIS A 98 9.73 8.89 16.47
C HIS A 98 8.29 9.37 16.23
N GLN A 99 7.64 8.89 15.16
CA GLN A 99 6.28 9.28 14.79
C GLN A 99 5.29 8.12 14.85
N ILE A 100 5.76 6.90 15.15
CA ILE A 100 4.95 5.70 15.09
C ILE A 100 3.90 5.64 16.20
N ASP A 101 4.23 6.13 17.40
CA ASP A 101 3.30 6.11 18.53
C ASP A 101 2.34 7.29 18.48
N LEU A 102 1.05 6.99 18.41
CA LEU A 102 -0.05 7.95 18.51
C LEU A 102 -0.93 7.60 19.71
N LEU A 103 -1.73 8.56 20.18
CA LEU A 103 -2.71 8.31 21.25
C LEU A 103 -3.79 7.30 20.84
N GLN A 104 -4.00 7.12 19.54
CA GLN A 104 -5.02 6.25 18.96
C GLN A 104 -4.48 4.85 18.56
N GLY A 105 -3.22 4.55 18.87
CA GLY A 105 -2.53 3.32 18.44
C GLY A 105 -1.30 3.66 17.60
N SER A 106 -0.77 2.69 16.87
CA SER A 106 0.38 2.97 16.01
C SER A 106 -0.06 3.63 14.70
N ARG A 107 0.73 4.59 14.23
CA ARG A 107 0.55 5.22 12.92
C ARG A 107 0.58 4.20 11.80
N ALA A 108 1.41 3.16 11.95
CA ALA A 108 1.53 2.08 10.99
C ALA A 108 0.22 1.28 10.87
N ASP A 109 -0.45 0.96 12.00
CA ASP A 109 -1.73 0.25 12.01
C ASP A 109 -2.85 1.08 11.38
N LEU A 110 -2.93 2.36 11.73
CA LEU A 110 -3.96 3.24 11.15
C LEU A 110 -3.76 3.41 9.63
N LEU A 111 -2.52 3.51 9.17
CA LEU A 111 -2.24 3.52 7.73
C LEU A 111 -2.57 2.18 7.07
N ALA A 112 -2.36 1.06 7.77
CA ALA A 112 -2.65 -0.28 7.26
C ALA A 112 -4.15 -0.48 7.06
N ASP A 113 -4.95 -0.08 8.05
CA ASP A 113 -6.40 -0.13 8.00
C ASP A 113 -6.97 0.71 6.84
N GLU A 114 -6.47 1.93 6.64
CA GLU A 114 -6.90 2.79 5.53
C GLU A 114 -6.50 2.21 4.15
N VAL A 115 -5.30 1.64 4.04
CA VAL A 115 -4.86 0.95 2.82
C VAL A 115 -5.77 -0.24 2.52
N ASP A 116 -6.10 -1.04 3.55
CA ASP A 116 -6.96 -2.20 3.41
C ASP A 116 -8.38 -1.82 3.02
N CYS A 117 -8.95 -0.79 3.67
CA CYS A 117 -10.24 -0.23 3.32
C CYS A 117 -10.29 0.25 1.86
N ILE A 118 -9.26 0.94 1.37
CA ILE A 118 -9.21 1.40 -0.03
C ILE A 118 -9.18 0.24 -1.02
N LEU A 119 -8.49 -0.85 -0.66
CA LEU A 119 -8.31 -2.02 -1.51
C LEU A 119 -9.53 -2.95 -1.51
N ASN A 120 -10.20 -3.09 -0.37
CA ASN A 120 -11.30 -4.04 -0.16
C ASN A 120 -12.70 -3.41 -0.23
N ASN A 121 -12.87 -2.12 0.11
CA ASN A 121 -14.20 -1.44 0.13
C ASN A 121 -14.47 -0.58 -1.12
N GLY A 122 -13.72 -0.72 -2.21
CA GLY A 122 -14.02 -0.05 -3.48
C GLY A 122 -15.27 -0.63 -4.16
N GLU A 123 -16.09 0.21 -4.81
CA GLU A 123 -17.25 -0.22 -5.61
C GLU A 123 -16.88 -1.26 -6.69
N GLU A 124 -15.65 -1.19 -7.19
CA GLU A 124 -14.98 -2.26 -7.92
C GLU A 124 -13.67 -2.60 -7.18
N PRO A 125 -13.38 -3.88 -6.90
CA PRO A 125 -12.08 -4.27 -6.38
C PRO A 125 -11.01 -3.80 -7.38
N LEU A 126 -9.99 -3.07 -6.89
CA LEU A 126 -8.90 -2.51 -7.73
C LEU A 126 -8.19 -3.57 -8.60
N PHE A 127 -8.35 -4.83 -8.23
CA PHE A 127 -7.85 -6.00 -8.92
C PHE A 127 -9.05 -6.69 -9.53
N GLY A 128 -9.22 -6.56 -10.85
CA GLY A 128 -10.37 -7.05 -11.64
C GLY A 128 -10.56 -8.58 -11.71
N LEU A 129 -10.18 -9.31 -10.67
CA LEU A 129 -10.48 -10.72 -10.44
C LEU A 129 -10.81 -10.81 -8.94
N GLY A 130 -12.06 -11.20 -8.65
CA GLY A 130 -12.70 -11.05 -7.35
C GLY A 130 -11.84 -11.43 -6.15
N GLY A 131 -11.91 -10.56 -5.13
CA GLY A 131 -11.43 -10.81 -3.77
C GLY A 131 -9.93 -10.96 -3.69
N ILE A 132 -9.21 -9.84 -3.51
CA ILE A 132 -7.88 -9.96 -2.94
C ILE A 132 -8.05 -10.53 -1.55
N VAL A 133 -7.37 -11.64 -1.28
CA VAL A 133 -7.27 -12.14 0.08
C VAL A 133 -5.99 -11.56 0.66
N LEU A 134 -6.10 -10.86 1.79
CA LEU A 134 -4.95 -10.51 2.60
C LEU A 134 -4.28 -11.83 3.01
N SER A 135 -3.11 -12.12 2.43
CA SER A 135 -2.48 -13.44 2.61
C SER A 135 -1.84 -13.56 4.00
N THR A 136 -0.96 -12.61 4.35
CA THR A 136 -0.40 -12.40 5.69
C THR A 136 0.09 -10.97 5.79
N ALA A 137 -0.31 -10.19 6.80
CA ALA A 137 0.31 -8.90 7.10
C ALA A 137 1.34 -9.10 8.20
N ASP A 138 2.58 -8.66 7.98
CA ASP A 138 3.69 -8.86 8.91
C ASP A 138 4.30 -7.51 9.31
N GLU A 139 4.61 -7.34 10.59
CA GLU A 139 5.44 -6.22 11.05
C GLU A 139 6.88 -6.43 10.60
N VAL A 140 7.50 -5.36 10.11
CA VAL A 140 8.85 -5.41 9.55
C VAL A 140 9.65 -4.21 10.03
N GLN A 141 10.90 -4.46 10.43
CA GLN A 141 11.91 -3.42 10.57
C GLN A 141 12.63 -3.26 9.23
N PHE A 142 12.62 -2.04 8.68
CA PHE A 142 13.11 -1.78 7.32
C PHE A 142 14.58 -1.33 7.31
N ASN A 143 14.89 -0.35 8.15
CA ASN A 143 16.19 0.27 8.35
C ASN A 143 16.24 0.81 9.79
N GLU A 144 17.41 1.26 10.25
CA GLU A 144 17.54 1.91 11.56
C GLU A 144 16.60 3.12 11.65
N GLY A 145 15.72 3.13 12.66
CA GLY A 145 14.72 4.19 12.87
C GLY A 145 13.44 4.05 12.04
N TYR A 146 13.26 2.96 11.28
CA TYR A 146 12.06 2.73 10.47
C TYR A 146 11.46 1.33 10.62
N SER A 147 10.18 1.29 10.97
CA SER A 147 9.38 0.08 11.11
C SER A 147 7.96 0.27 10.55
N GLY A 148 7.21 -0.82 10.42
CA GLY A 148 5.81 -0.77 10.02
C GLY A 148 5.37 -2.09 9.42
N TRP A 149 4.58 -2.04 8.35
CA TRP A 149 3.90 -3.21 7.80
C TRP A 149 4.34 -3.58 6.39
N GLN A 150 4.42 -4.88 6.13
CA GLN A 150 4.38 -5.46 4.80
C GLN A 150 3.04 -6.15 4.57
N ILE A 151 2.28 -5.68 3.58
CA ILE A 151 0.91 -6.16 3.31
C ILE A 151 0.81 -6.66 1.85
N PRO A 152 0.92 -7.98 1.61
CA PRO A 152 0.77 -8.63 0.31
C PRO A 152 -0.70 -8.82 -0.07
N TYR A 153 -1.08 -8.17 -1.17
CA TYR A 153 -2.36 -8.28 -1.85
C TYR A 153 -2.20 -9.13 -3.11
N ILE A 154 -2.67 -10.37 -3.08
CA ILE A 154 -2.41 -11.39 -4.09
C ILE A 154 -3.71 -11.84 -4.76
N THR A 155 -3.67 -12.04 -6.08
CA THR A 155 -4.70 -12.71 -6.86
C THR A 155 -4.10 -13.93 -7.56
N HIS A 156 -4.83 -15.04 -7.49
CA HIS A 156 -4.47 -16.28 -8.18
C HIS A 156 -5.28 -16.37 -9.47
N GLU A 157 -4.59 -16.53 -10.62
CA GLU A 157 -5.29 -16.90 -11.85
C GLU A 157 -5.77 -18.34 -11.70
N ARG A 158 -7.10 -18.55 -11.71
CA ARG A 158 -7.66 -19.90 -11.80
C ARG A 158 -7.28 -20.46 -13.18
N ASN A 159 -6.52 -21.56 -13.19
CA ASN A 159 -6.43 -22.40 -14.38
C ASN A 159 -7.86 -22.72 -14.84
N ARG A 160 -8.14 -22.50 -16.13
CA ARG A 160 -9.41 -22.87 -16.76
C ARG A 160 -9.71 -24.33 -16.39
N SER A 161 -10.82 -24.58 -15.70
CA SER A 161 -11.29 -25.94 -15.43
C SER A 161 -11.35 -26.68 -16.77
N ALA A 162 -10.75 -27.86 -16.84
CA ALA A 162 -10.84 -28.76 -18.00
C ALA A 162 -12.23 -29.41 -18.10
N GLU A 163 -13.29 -28.61 -17.97
CA GLU A 163 -14.67 -29.04 -18.18
C GLU A 163 -15.24 -28.23 -19.35
N LEU A 164 -14.75 -28.58 -20.53
CA LEU A 164 -15.40 -28.41 -21.83
C LEU A 164 -14.79 -29.49 -22.73
N LEU A 165 -15.10 -30.75 -22.40
CA LEU A 165 -15.04 -31.89 -23.31
C LEU A 165 -16.44 -32.07 -23.91
#